data_AF-A0A9Q4THI0-F1
#
_entry.id   AF-A0A9Q4THI0-F1
#
_cell.length_a   1.000
_cell.length_b   1.000
_cell.length_c   1.000
_cell.angle_alpha   90.00
_cell.angle_beta   90.00
_cell.angle_gamma   90.00
#
_symmetry.space_group_name_H-M   'P 1'
#
loop_
_entity.id
_entity.type
_entity.pdbx_description
1 polymer ?
#
loop_
_entity_poly.entity_id
_entity_poly.type
_entity_poly.pdbx_seq_one_letter_code
_entity_poly.pdbx_strand_id
1 'polypeptide(L)' 'MQVRKITDEQQMPIPAKKVYTQEELQREYDYILAQKILKSILEKGLISADEFNKITEKNRQTFSPYLVEIMR' A
#
# COMPACT_ATOMS: atom_id res chain seq x y z
N MET A 1 49.45 20.73 -19.80
CA MET A 1 48.49 19.81 -19.16
C MET A 1 47.16 20.55 -19.05
N GLN A 2 46.15 20.20 -19.84
CA GLN A 2 44.84 20.86 -19.81
C GLN A 2 43.89 20.04 -18.94
N VAL A 3 43.43 20.62 -17.83
CA VAL A 3 42.43 20.01 -16.96
C VAL A 3 41.03 20.43 -17.44
N ARG A 4 40.24 19.45 -17.89
CA ARG A 4 38.82 19.67 -18.23
C ARG A 4 37.98 19.42 -16.97
N LYS A 5 37.16 20.41 -16.58
CA LYS A 5 36.16 20.23 -15.54
C LYS A 5 35.08 19.27 -16.07
N ILE A 6 34.78 18.24 -15.29
CA ILE A 6 33.65 17.34 -15.53
C ILE A 6 32.43 18.11 -15.01
N THR A 7 31.73 18.78 -15.92
CA THR A 7 30.47 19.47 -15.61
C THR A 7 29.32 18.48 -15.83
N ASP A 8 28.38 18.49 -14.88
CA ASP A 8 27.06 17.87 -14.90
C ASP A 8 27.01 16.35 -14.91
N GLU A 9 27.26 15.76 -13.73
CA GLU A 9 26.44 14.64 -13.29
C GLU A 9 24.99 15.14 -13.26
N GLN A 10 24.22 14.83 -14.29
CA GLN A 10 22.76 14.96 -14.27
C GLN A 10 22.26 14.06 -13.13
N GLN A 11 22.17 14.63 -11.93
CA GLN A 11 21.46 14.03 -10.81
C GLN A 11 20.03 13.81 -11.31
N MET A 12 19.68 12.53 -11.52
CA MET A 12 18.31 12.14 -11.75
C MET A 12 17.46 12.78 -10.65
N PRO A 13 16.32 13.43 -10.98
CA PRO A 13 15.50 14.06 -9.97
C PRO A 13 15.14 13.01 -8.93
N ILE A 14 15.61 13.21 -7.70
CA ILE A 14 15.29 12.34 -6.57
C ILE A 14 13.76 12.39 -6.47
N PRO A 15 13.06 11.25 -6.65
CA PRO A 15 11.60 11.28 -6.62
C PRO A 15 11.17 11.86 -5.28
N ALA A 16 10.36 12.92 -5.33
CA ALA A 16 9.88 13.59 -4.15
C ALA A 16 9.25 12.56 -3.21
N LYS A 17 9.78 12.45 -1.98
CA LYS A 17 9.26 11.51 -0.99
C LYS A 17 7.80 11.89 -0.71
N LYS A 18 6.86 11.00 -1.06
CA LYS A 18 5.44 11.22 -0.73
C LYS A 18 5.32 11.38 0.79
N VAL A 19 4.79 12.52 1.21
CA VAL A 19 4.41 12.76 2.60
C VAL A 19 2.98 12.28 2.75
N TYR A 20 2.78 11.26 3.59
CA TYR A 20 1.46 10.74 3.88
C TYR A 20 0.81 11.57 4.98
N THR A 21 -0.49 11.84 4.84
CA THR A 21 -1.27 12.40 5.95
C THR A 21 -1.53 11.32 6.99
N GLN A 22 -1.89 11.73 8.21
CA GLN A 22 -2.22 10.78 9.27
C GLN A 22 -3.47 9.96 8.91
N GLU A 23 -4.42 10.55 8.20
CA GLU A 23 -5.63 9.87 7.72
C GLU A 23 -5.30 8.80 6.67
N GLU A 24 -4.36 9.06 5.76
CA GLU A 24 -3.88 8.06 4.80
C GLU A 24 -3.23 6.87 5.52
N LEU A 25 -2.38 7.14 6.51
CA LEU A 25 -1.74 6.09 7.32
C LEU A 25 -2.77 5.31 8.15
N GLN A 26 -3.77 5.98 8.70
CA GLN A 26 -4.83 5.34 9.48
C GLN A 26 -5.64 4.39 8.62
N ARG A 27 -6.04 4.81 7.41
CA ARG A 27 -6.78 3.95 6.47
C ARG A 27 -5.98 2.71 6.07
N GLU A 28 -4.68 2.85 5.88
CA GLU A 28 -3.79 1.72 5.59
C GLU A 28 -3.74 0.74 6.77
N TYR A 29 -3.58 1.26 7.98
CA TYR A 29 -3.59 0.46 9.21
C TYR A 29 -4.91 -0.28 9.40
N ASP A 30 -6.03 0.41 9.22
CA ASP A 30 -7.38 -0.14 9.38
C ASP A 30 -7.65 -1.25 8.37
N TYR A 31 -7.22 -1.08 7.11
CA TYR A 31 -7.31 -2.12 6.09
C TYR A 31 -6.50 -3.36 6.46
N ILE A 32 -5.24 -3.19 6.90
CA ILE A 32 -4.38 -4.31 7.33
C ILE A 32 -5.03 -5.06 8.50
N LEU A 33 -5.58 -4.33 9.48
CA LEU A 33 -6.25 -4.93 10.62
C LEU A 33 -7.51 -5.70 10.19
N ALA A 34 -8.34 -5.11 9.34
CA ALA A 34 -9.53 -5.75 8.80
C ALA A 34 -9.19 -7.06 8.07
N GLN A 35 -8.12 -7.07 7.29
CA GLN A 35 -7.67 -8.28 6.58
C GLN A 35 -7.15 -9.37 7.51
N LYS A 36 -6.41 -9.01 8.57
CA LYS A 36 -5.97 -9.97 9.59
C LYS A 36 -7.14 -10.64 10.29
N ILE A 37 -8.16 -9.85 10.65
CA ILE A 37 -9.39 -10.36 11.27
C ILE A 37 -10.11 -11.30 10.29
N LEU A 38 -10.29 -10.87 9.03
CA LEU A 38 -10.99 -11.64 8.02
C LEU A 38 -10.32 -12.99 7.75
N LYS A 39 -8.98 -13.01 7.72
CA LYS A 39 -8.20 -14.25 7.59
C LYS A 39 -8.42 -15.19 8.78
N SER A 40 -8.45 -14.67 10.00
CA SER A 40 -8.73 -15.46 11.20
C SER A 40 -10.14 -16.09 11.17
N ILE A 41 -11.13 -15.36 10.64
CA ILE A 41 -12.51 -15.85 10.49
C ILE A 41 -12.57 -16.96 9.43
N LEU A 42 -11.85 -16.81 8.33
CA LEU A 42 -11.73 -17.85 7.28
C LEU A 42 -11.04 -19.11 7.82
N GLU A 43 -9.92 -18.96 8.52
CA GLU A 43 -9.16 -20.09 9.09
C GLU A 43 -9.98 -20.87 10.13
N LYS A 44 -10.91 -20.19 10.82
CA LYS A 44 -11.87 -20.82 11.74
C LYS A 44 -13.07 -21.48 11.04
N GLY A 45 -13.16 -21.38 9.71
CA GLY A 45 -14.28 -21.93 8.93
C GLY A 45 -15.61 -21.21 9.15
N LEU A 46 -15.59 -19.98 9.67
CA LEU A 46 -16.80 -19.19 9.92
C LEU A 46 -17.35 -18.52 8.66
N ILE A 47 -16.51 -18.38 7.64
CA ILE A 47 -16.86 -17.89 6.31
C ILE A 47 -16.23 -18.79 5.25
N SER A 48 -16.84 -18.83 4.07
CA SER A 48 -16.26 -19.46 2.89
C SER A 48 -15.18 -18.59 2.23
N ALA A 49 -14.39 -19.21 1.34
CA ALA A 49 -13.42 -18.48 0.52
C ALA A 49 -14.08 -17.45 -0.41
N ASP A 50 -15.30 -17.72 -0.89
CA ASP A 50 -16.07 -16.79 -1.72
C ASP A 50 -16.50 -15.54 -0.92
N GLU A 51 -16.99 -15.74 0.31
CA GLU A 51 -17.33 -14.65 1.22
C GLU A 51 -16.09 -13.84 1.63
N PHE A 52 -14.96 -14.51 1.89
CA PHE A 52 -13.68 -13.85 2.14
C PHE A 52 -13.28 -12.92 0.98
N ASN A 53 -13.41 -13.37 -0.27
CA ASN A 53 -13.08 -12.57 -1.45
C ASN A 53 -14.02 -11.37 -1.60
N LYS A 54 -15.33 -11.56 -1.41
CA LYS A 54 -16.33 -10.47 -1.46
C LYS A 54 -16.07 -9.41 -0.39
N ILE A 55 -15.77 -9.82 0.84
CA ILE A 55 -15.46 -8.89 1.94
C ILE A 55 -14.13 -8.19 1.68
N THR A 56 -13.12 -8.89 1.16
CA THR A 56 -11.83 -8.30 0.77
C THR A 56 -12.02 -7.19 -0.26
N GLU A 57 -12.82 -7.42 -1.28
CA GLU A 57 -13.12 -6.42 -2.32
C GLU A 57 -13.85 -5.20 -1.72
N LYS A 58 -14.83 -5.45 -0.85
CA LYS A 58 -15.54 -4.38 -0.14
C LYS A 58 -14.61 -3.57 0.78
N ASN A 59 -13.66 -4.22 1.45
CA ASN A 59 -12.68 -3.55 2.30
C ASN A 59 -11.75 -2.66 1.45
N ARG A 60 -11.30 -3.12 0.28
CA ARG A 60 -10.50 -2.29 -0.64
C ARG A 60 -11.23 -1.01 -1.05
N GLN A 61 -12.52 -1.12 -1.37
CA GLN A 61 -13.35 0.04 -1.72
C GLN A 61 -13.58 0.96 -0.51
N THR A 62 -13.86 0.40 0.66
CA THR A 62 -14.20 1.17 1.87
C THR A 62 -13.00 1.92 2.43
N PHE A 63 -11.85 1.26 2.58
CA PHE A 63 -10.66 1.88 3.15
C PHE A 63 -9.92 2.73 2.13
N SER A 64 -10.12 2.46 0.82
CA SER A 64 -9.35 3.05 -0.28
C SER A 64 -7.85 3.19 0.06
N PRO A 65 -7.18 2.11 0.52
CA PRO A 65 -5.78 2.17 0.94
C PRO A 65 -4.90 2.47 -0.26
N TYR A 66 -3.95 3.38 -0.09
CA TYR A 66 -3.08 3.81 -1.18
C TYR A 66 -2.25 2.65 -1.75
N LEU A 67 -1.92 1.64 -0.94
CA LEU A 67 -1.11 0.49 -1.37
C LEU A 67 -1.92 -0.65 -2.01
N VAL A 68 -3.25 -0.54 -2.16
CA VAL A 68 -4.05 -1.60 -2.80
C VAL A 68 -3.62 -1.88 -4.23
N GLU A 69 -3.05 -0.90 -4.93
CA GLU A 69 -2.52 -1.08 -6.28
C GLU A 69 -1.28 -1.99 -6.34
N ILE A 70 -0.50 -2.05 -5.26
CA ILE A 70 0.76 -2.83 -5.20
C ILE A 70 0.66 -4.12 -4.39
N MET A 71 -0.39 -4.32 -3.59
CA MET A 71 -0.68 -5.60 -2.89
C MET A 71 -1.46 -6.60 -3.78
N ARG A 72 -1.11 -6.72 -5.06
CA ARG A 72 -1.67 -7.76 -5.94
C ARG A 72 -1.10 -9.14 -5.63
#